data_AF-A0A3B6W3P8-F1
#
_entry.id   AF-A0A3B6W3P8-F1
#
_cell.length_a   1.000
_cell.length_b   1.000
_cell.length_c   1.000
_cell.angle_alpha   90.00
_cell.angle_beta   90.00
_cell.angle_gamma   90.00
#
_symmetry.space_group_name_H-M   'P 1'
#
loop_
_entity.id
_entity.type
_entity.pdbx_description
1 polymer ?
#
loop_
_entity_poly.entity_id
_entity_poly.type
_entity_poly.pdbx_seq_one_letter_code
_entity_poly.pdbx_strand_id
1 'polypeptide(L)'
;MSSKTEDIDNTIDIDVANVVETGTEGMLSQDDDRVVTLSEFKKFLNLEGIDYDDDILQLALDSAIGYCNKVNETEYKRIDCPAEVKYAILGLATHYFESKTGEASQSEDTALKGVHRLLAIARKKITL
;
A
#
# COMPACT_ATOMS: atom_id res chain seq x y z
N MET A 1 32.37 -36.62 -2.28
CA MET A 1 31.95 -35.24 -2.57
C MET A 1 30.50 -35.12 -2.17
N SER A 2 30.19 -34.30 -1.17
CA SER A 2 28.83 -34.09 -0.67
C SER A 2 28.57 -32.59 -0.72
N SER A 3 27.69 -32.17 -1.63
CA SER A 3 27.31 -30.76 -1.78
C SER A 3 26.31 -30.42 -0.70
N LYS A 4 26.72 -29.56 0.25
CA LYS A 4 25.79 -28.89 1.16
C LYS A 4 25.10 -27.77 0.35
N THR A 5 23.78 -27.84 0.26
CA THR A 5 22.95 -26.71 -0.17
C THR A 5 22.93 -25.71 0.97
N GLU A 6 23.40 -24.49 0.70
CA GLU A 6 23.23 -23.36 1.61
C GLU A 6 21.77 -22.90 1.53
N ASP A 7 21.02 -23.12 2.60
CA ASP A 7 19.70 -22.55 2.79
C ASP A 7 19.86 -21.05 3.01
N ILE A 8 19.40 -20.25 2.04
CA ILE A 8 19.37 -18.79 2.16
C ILE A 8 18.10 -18.44 2.94
N ASP A 9 18.28 -18.20 4.24
CA ASP A 9 17.25 -17.72 5.15
C ASP A 9 16.91 -16.26 4.81
N ASN A 10 15.92 -16.05 3.95
CA ASN A 10 15.41 -14.72 3.58
C ASN A 10 14.33 -14.25 4.57
N THR A 11 14.66 -14.27 5.86
CA THR A 11 13.83 -13.60 6.88
C THR A 11 14.08 -12.10 6.76
N ILE A 12 13.26 -11.43 5.95
CA ILE A 12 13.22 -9.96 5.90
C ILE A 12 12.54 -9.51 7.20
N ASP A 13 13.35 -9.10 8.16
CA ASP A 13 12.92 -8.53 9.43
C ASP A 13 12.39 -7.10 9.16
N ILE A 14 11.08 -6.98 8.93
CA ILE A 14 10.42 -5.67 8.84
C ILE A 14 9.96 -5.31 10.25
N ASP A 15 10.73 -4.44 10.89
CA ASP A 15 10.38 -3.88 12.19
C ASP A 15 9.24 -2.86 12.00
N VAL A 16 8.00 -3.34 12.15
CA VAL A 16 6.75 -2.55 11.98
C VAL A 16 6.58 -1.50 13.10
N ALA A 17 7.39 -1.55 14.15
CA ALA A 17 7.24 -0.69 15.33
C ALA A 17 7.75 0.75 15.13
N ASN A 18 8.50 1.04 14.06
CA ASN A 18 9.23 2.31 13.94
C ASN A 18 8.72 3.26 12.82
N VAL A 19 7.49 3.06 12.34
CA VAL A 19 6.88 3.88 11.27
C VAL A 19 5.86 4.88 11.83
N VAL A 20 6.12 5.42 13.02
CA VAL A 20 5.30 6.51 13.59
C VAL A 20 6.24 7.47 14.27
N GLU A 21 6.48 8.62 13.63
CA GLU A 21 6.54 9.95 14.24
C GLU A 21 7.36 10.89 13.34
N THR A 22 6.69 11.57 12.41
CA THR A 22 7.01 12.94 11.98
C THR A 22 5.93 13.40 11.00
N GLY A 23 4.99 14.20 11.49
CA GLY A 23 3.88 14.72 10.70
C GLY A 23 3.23 15.92 11.37
N THR A 24 4.00 16.99 11.45
CA THR A 24 3.63 18.34 11.92
C THR A 24 2.38 18.90 11.23
N GLU A 25 1.55 19.52 12.07
CA GLU A 25 0.54 20.55 11.81
C GLU A 25 0.57 21.24 10.43
N GLY A 26 -0.58 21.20 9.75
CA GLY A 26 -0.99 22.20 8.77
C GLY A 26 -0.68 21.89 7.30
N MET A 27 -1.58 21.17 6.61
CA MET A 27 -1.57 21.15 5.14
C MET A 27 -2.94 20.80 4.53
N LEU A 28 -3.91 21.70 4.66
CA LEU A 28 -5.19 21.67 3.95
C LEU A 28 -5.05 22.06 2.47
N SER A 29 -4.16 21.39 1.72
CA SER A 29 -4.10 21.51 0.24
C SER A 29 -3.22 20.45 -0.47
N GLN A 30 -2.87 19.33 0.17
CA GLN A 30 -1.93 18.34 -0.42
C GLN A 30 -2.58 17.13 -1.11
N ASP A 31 -3.90 17.00 -1.09
CA ASP A 31 -4.56 15.82 -1.66
C ASP A 31 -4.46 15.74 -3.20
N ASP A 32 -4.21 16.84 -3.91
CA ASP A 32 -4.34 16.85 -5.37
C ASP A 32 -3.26 16.06 -6.12
N ASP A 33 -2.04 15.98 -5.56
CA ASP A 33 -0.89 15.29 -6.18
C ASP A 33 -0.73 13.82 -5.74
N ARG A 34 -1.55 13.35 -4.79
CA ARG A 34 -1.48 11.98 -4.30
C ARG A 34 -1.91 10.98 -5.38
N VAL A 35 -1.22 9.84 -5.41
CA VAL A 35 -1.49 8.75 -6.37
C VAL A 35 -2.91 8.22 -6.25
N VAL A 36 -3.39 8.11 -5.02
CA VAL A 36 -4.76 7.78 -4.63
C VAL A 36 -5.15 8.73 -3.51
N THR A 37 -6.30 9.37 -3.66
CA THR A 37 -6.88 10.28 -2.66
C THR A 37 -7.77 9.54 -1.67
N LEU A 38 -8.02 10.13 -0.49
CA LEU A 38 -8.95 9.57 0.48
C LEU A 38 -10.37 9.41 -0.10
N SER A 39 -10.81 10.35 -0.94
CA SER A 39 -12.11 10.26 -1.63
C SER A 39 -12.18 9.07 -2.59
N GLU A 40 -11.13 8.80 -3.36
CA GLU A 40 -11.06 7.62 -4.24
C GLU A 40 -11.05 6.33 -3.43
N PHE A 41 -10.39 6.33 -2.27
CA PHE A 41 -10.37 5.17 -1.38
C PHE A 41 -11.74 4.91 -0.73
N LYS A 42 -12.41 5.95 -0.22
CA LYS A 42 -13.80 5.83 0.29
C LYS A 42 -14.75 5.29 -0.77
N LYS A 43 -14.63 5.78 -2.00
CA LYS A 43 -15.39 5.27 -3.15
C LYS A 43 -15.10 3.80 -3.42
N PHE A 44 -13.83 3.38 -3.35
CA PHE A 44 -13.44 1.99 -3.52
C PHE A 44 -14.06 1.07 -2.46
N LEU A 45 -14.17 1.55 -1.22
CA LEU A 45 -14.82 0.83 -0.11
C LEU A 45 -16.35 0.95 -0.09
N ASN A 46 -16.97 1.68 -1.02
CA ASN A 46 -18.38 2.05 -0.99
C ASN A 46 -18.82 2.80 0.29
N LEU A 47 -17.93 3.65 0.83
CA LEU A 47 -18.16 4.49 2.01
C LEU A 47 -18.53 5.96 1.64
N GLU A 48 -18.87 6.25 0.39
CA GLU A 48 -19.27 7.60 -0.03
C GLU A 48 -20.53 8.07 0.73
N GLY A 49 -20.41 9.21 1.41
CA GLY A 49 -21.51 9.79 2.21
C GLY A 49 -21.74 9.10 3.56
N ILE A 50 -20.89 8.14 3.95
CA ILE A 50 -20.87 7.55 5.28
C ILE A 50 -19.90 8.34 6.16
N ASP A 51 -20.38 8.78 7.32
CA ASP A 51 -19.54 9.38 8.35
C ASP A 51 -18.73 8.26 9.01
N TYR A 52 -17.43 8.21 8.69
CA TYR A 52 -16.50 7.19 9.17
C TYR A 52 -15.27 7.88 9.74
N ASP A 53 -14.50 7.15 10.55
CA ASP A 53 -13.22 7.62 11.06
C ASP A 53 -12.20 7.76 9.91
N ASP A 54 -12.10 8.99 9.40
CA ASP A 54 -11.20 9.35 8.31
C ASP A 54 -9.73 9.16 8.68
N ASP A 55 -9.37 9.24 9.97
CA ASP A 55 -7.98 9.09 10.40
C ASP A 55 -7.51 7.65 10.19
N ILE A 56 -8.37 6.66 10.45
CA ILE A 56 -8.07 5.25 10.22
C ILE A 56 -7.93 4.96 8.72
N LEU A 57 -8.85 5.50 7.90
CA LEU A 57 -8.81 5.34 6.45
C LEU A 57 -7.56 6.01 5.85
N GLN A 58 -7.22 7.20 6.34
CA GLN A 58 -6.05 7.97 5.93
C GLN A 58 -4.76 7.23 6.31
N LEU A 59 -4.66 6.71 7.53
CA LEU A 59 -3.51 5.92 7.98
C LEU A 59 -3.31 4.66 7.14
N ALA A 60 -4.39 3.94 6.82
CA ALA A 60 -4.32 2.75 5.98
C ALA A 60 -3.86 3.09 4.56
N LEU A 61 -4.38 4.19 4.00
CA LEU A 61 -4.02 4.67 2.67
C LEU A 61 -2.55 5.11 2.59
N ASP A 62 -2.10 5.93 3.53
CA ASP A 62 -0.71 6.42 3.56
C ASP A 62 0.28 5.28 3.75
N SER A 63 -0.05 4.31 4.61
CA SER A 63 0.75 3.10 4.81
C SER A 63 0.87 2.27 3.52
N ALA A 64 -0.23 2.11 2.79
CA ALA A 64 -0.25 1.38 1.53
C ALA A 64 0.54 2.07 0.42
N ILE A 65 0.44 3.41 0.32
CA ILE A 65 1.24 4.23 -0.60
C ILE A 65 2.72 4.07 -0.29
N GLY A 66 3.11 4.24 0.99
CA GLY A 66 4.49 4.09 1.43
C GLY A 66 5.07 2.71 1.12
N TYR A 67 4.29 1.65 1.38
CA TYR A 67 4.68 0.28 1.06
C TYR A 67 4.90 0.09 -0.45
N CYS A 68 3.94 0.49 -1.29
CA CYS A 68 4.03 0.30 -2.74
C CYS A 68 5.18 1.10 -3.35
N ASN A 69 5.44 2.31 -2.87
CA ASN A 69 6.57 3.13 -3.30
C ASN A 69 7.90 2.48 -2.91
N LYS A 70 8.01 1.96 -1.69
CA LYS A 70 9.20 1.25 -1.21
C LYS A 70 9.49 0.00 -2.05
N VAL A 71 8.48 -0.83 -2.31
CA VAL A 71 8.65 -2.07 -3.10
C VAL A 71 8.99 -1.80 -4.56
N ASN A 72 8.53 -0.68 -5.11
CA ASN A 72 8.85 -0.29 -6.48
C ASN A 72 10.11 0.56 -6.59
N GLU A 73 10.74 0.95 -5.49
CA GLU A 73 11.88 1.89 -5.47
C GLU A 73 11.58 3.16 -6.28
N THR A 74 10.32 3.61 -6.27
CA THR A 74 9.83 4.72 -7.09
C THR A 74 8.66 5.39 -6.38
N GLU A 75 8.69 6.73 -6.34
CA GLU A 75 7.58 7.54 -5.88
C GLU A 75 6.75 7.97 -7.10
N TYR A 76 5.58 7.36 -7.26
CA TYR A 76 4.70 7.70 -8.37
C TYR A 76 4.01 9.03 -8.13
N LYS A 77 3.91 9.85 -9.18
CA LYS A 77 3.01 11.00 -9.22
C LYS A 77 1.67 10.57 -9.78
N ARG A 78 0.58 11.26 -9.42
CA ARG A 78 -0.79 10.93 -9.88
C ARG A 78 -0.92 10.78 -11.39
N ILE A 79 -0.25 11.67 -12.15
CA ILE A 79 -0.28 11.73 -13.61
C ILE A 79 0.46 10.57 -14.29
N ASP A 80 1.54 10.10 -13.67
CA ASP A 80 2.44 9.08 -14.25
C ASP A 80 2.24 7.70 -13.59
N CYS A 81 1.29 7.56 -12.67
CA CYS A 81 1.07 6.32 -11.95
C CYS A 81 0.30 5.29 -12.79
N PRO A 82 0.89 4.09 -13.06
CA PRO A 82 0.20 3.00 -13.73
C PRO A 82 -1.05 2.56 -12.95
N ALA A 83 -2.10 2.17 -13.68
CA ALA A 83 -3.34 1.70 -13.07
C ALA A 83 -3.13 0.52 -12.11
N GLU A 84 -2.21 -0.38 -12.43
CA GLU A 84 -1.85 -1.52 -11.56
C GLU A 84 -1.31 -1.08 -10.21
N VAL A 85 -0.53 0.02 -10.16
CA VAL A 85 -0.01 0.57 -8.90
C VAL A 85 -1.15 1.18 -8.09
N LYS A 86 -2.08 1.89 -8.74
CA LYS A 86 -3.29 2.40 -8.07
C LYS A 86 -4.12 1.27 -7.45
N TYR A 87 -4.34 0.17 -8.18
CA TYR A 87 -5.05 -0.98 -7.66
C TYR A 87 -4.28 -1.72 -6.55
N ALA A 88 -2.95 -1.77 -6.64
CA ALA A 88 -2.11 -2.33 -5.58
C ALA A 88 -2.25 -1.52 -4.28
N ILE A 89 -2.22 -0.18 -4.38
CA ILE A 89 -2.42 0.73 -3.24
C ILE A 89 -3.82 0.54 -2.65
N LEU A 90 -4.88 0.59 -3.47
CA LEU A 90 -6.26 0.44 -3.00
C LEU A 90 -6.51 -0.92 -2.33
N GLY A 91 -6.00 -2.00 -2.92
CA GLY A 91 -6.13 -3.34 -2.35
C GLY A 91 -5.38 -3.49 -1.03
N LEU A 92 -4.16 -2.96 -0.94
CA LEU A 92 -3.39 -3.01 0.31
C LEU A 92 -3.98 -2.11 1.39
N ALA A 93 -4.43 -0.91 1.05
CA ALA A 93 -5.10 0.01 1.97
C ALA A 93 -6.37 -0.63 2.53
N THR A 94 -7.16 -1.30 1.68
CA THR A 94 -8.34 -2.06 2.11
C THR A 94 -7.94 -3.15 3.09
N HIS A 95 -6.90 -3.93 2.79
CA HIS A 95 -6.45 -4.99 3.70
C HIS A 95 -5.96 -4.43 5.05
N TYR A 96 -5.23 -3.33 5.06
CA TYR A 96 -4.80 -2.67 6.31
C TYR A 96 -5.97 -2.15 7.11
N PHE A 97 -6.95 -1.54 6.44
CA PHE A 97 -8.19 -1.10 7.06
C PHE A 97 -8.94 -2.28 7.69
N GLU A 98 -9.23 -3.31 6.92
CA GLU A 98 -9.93 -4.51 7.41
C GLU A 98 -9.16 -5.22 8.53
N SER A 99 -7.83 -5.21 8.50
CA SER A 99 -7.00 -5.80 9.56
C SER A 99 -7.11 -5.02 10.87
N LYS A 100 -7.22 -3.69 10.79
CA LYS A 100 -7.43 -2.82 11.96
C LYS A 100 -8.85 -2.95 12.52
N THR A 101 -9.85 -3.19 11.69
CA THR A 101 -11.25 -3.40 12.13
C THR A 101 -11.53 -4.84 12.55
N GLY A 102 -10.64 -5.79 12.26
CA GLY A 102 -10.83 -7.21 12.55
C GLY A 102 -11.71 -7.95 11.52
N GLU A 103 -11.89 -7.36 10.35
CA GLU A 103 -12.74 -7.84 9.26
C GLU A 103 -11.95 -8.39 8.06
N ALA A 104 -10.61 -8.49 8.18
CA ALA A 104 -9.73 -8.94 7.10
C ALA A 104 -10.14 -10.31 6.55
N SER A 105 -10.53 -10.32 5.28
CA SER A 105 -10.99 -11.54 4.58
C SER A 105 -9.85 -12.48 4.17
N GLN A 106 -8.62 -11.98 4.16
CA GLN A 106 -7.41 -12.69 3.74
C GLN A 106 -6.26 -12.45 4.71
N SER A 107 -5.28 -13.36 4.72
CA SER A 107 -4.02 -13.12 5.46
C SER A 107 -3.18 -12.05 4.79
N GLU A 108 -2.33 -11.38 5.58
CA GLU A 108 -1.40 -10.37 5.07
C GLU A 108 -0.49 -10.93 3.96
N ASP A 109 0.06 -12.14 4.14
CA ASP A 109 0.88 -12.81 3.10
C ASP A 109 0.13 -12.96 1.76
N THR A 110 -1.17 -13.28 1.81
CA THR A 110 -1.99 -13.44 0.60
C THR A 110 -2.22 -12.09 -0.07
N ALA A 111 -2.56 -11.05 0.71
CA ALA A 111 -2.74 -9.70 0.22
C ALA A 111 -1.44 -9.17 -0.43
N LEU A 112 -0.30 -9.34 0.24
CA LEU A 112 1.00 -8.89 -0.25
C LEU A 112 1.43 -9.59 -1.55
N LYS A 113 1.14 -10.90 -1.70
CA LYS A 113 1.37 -11.62 -2.98
C LYS A 113 0.58 -11.02 -4.14
N GLY A 114 -0.68 -10.64 -3.90
CA GLY A 114 -1.51 -9.95 -4.88
C GLY A 114 -0.94 -8.60 -5.28
N VAL A 115 -0.57 -7.79 -4.28
CA VAL A 115 0.09 -6.48 -4.44
C VAL A 115 1.37 -6.61 -5.27
N HIS A 116 2.30 -7.48 -4.87
CA HIS A 116 3.56 -7.67 -5.59
C HIS A 116 3.37 -8.08 -7.05
N ARG A 117 2.34 -8.89 -7.34
CA ARG A 117 2.01 -9.27 -8.72
C ARG A 117 1.56 -8.08 -9.55
N LEU A 118 0.72 -7.20 -9.01
CA LEU A 118 0.30 -5.97 -9.69
C LEU A 118 1.49 -5.03 -9.93
N LEU A 119 2.35 -4.85 -8.92
CA LEU A 119 3.56 -4.02 -9.04
C LEU A 119 4.55 -4.59 -10.08
N ALA A 120 4.66 -5.91 -10.20
CA ALA A 120 5.47 -6.55 -11.23
C ALA A 120 4.90 -6.33 -12.65
N ILE A 121 3.58 -6.33 -12.82
CA ILE A 121 2.93 -6.02 -14.10
C ILE A 121 3.18 -4.55 -14.48
N ALA A 122 3.04 -3.62 -13.53
CA ALA A 122 3.32 -2.21 -13.75
C ALA A 122 4.75 -1.99 -14.29
N ARG A 123 5.74 -2.60 -13.62
CA ARG A 123 7.16 -2.51 -14.03
C ARG A 123 7.41 -3.03 -15.44
N LYS A 124 6.78 -4.16 -15.80
CA LYS A 124 6.88 -4.73 -17.16
C LYS A 124 6.30 -3.81 -18.23
N LYS A 125 5.25 -3.05 -17.93
CA LYS A 125 4.64 -2.11 -18.88
C LYS A 125 5.46 -0.86 -19.11
N ILE A 126 6.25 -0.43 -18.13
CA ILE A 126 7.17 0.71 -18.25
C ILE A 126 8.42 0.34 -19.07
N THR A 127 8.81 -0.94 -19.08
CA THR A 127 10.02 -1.44 -19.74
C THR A 127 9.80 -1.95 -21.18
N LEU A 128 8.56 -1.91 -21.69
CA LEU A 128 8.18 -2.31 -23.05
C LEU A 128 7.95 -1.07 -23.93
#